data_AF-A0A1H7W0U5-F1
#
_entry.id   AF-A0A1H7W0U5-F1
#
_cell.length_a   1.000
_cell.length_b   1.000
_cell.length_c   1.000
_cell.angle_alpha   90.00
_cell.angle_beta   90.00
_cell.angle_gamma   90.00
#
_symmetry.space_group_name_H-M   'P 1'
#
loop_
_entity.id
_entity.type
_entity.pdbx_description
1 polymer ?
#
loop_
_entity_poly.entity_id
_entity_poly.type
_entity_poly.pdbx_seq_one_letter_code
_entity_poly.pdbx_strand_id
1 'polypeptide(L)'
;MENQLREKIIENALKTLDQLKFQYENTEDELEHMKKGLYLEKGKMYDGKVWESYTTTVYHNVFDIPKAYYCIIDAETLQLKGIMEDLGVQEIIYDKEGKATGTKFISPSFPYDKQ
;
A
#
# COMPACT_ATOMS: atom_id res chain seq x y z
N MET A 1 -5.37 21.10 -7.62
CA MET A 1 -6.08 20.34 -6.57
C MET A 1 -5.76 18.86 -6.65
N GLU A 2 -5.87 18.22 -7.82
CA GLU A 2 -5.58 16.78 -7.96
C GLU A 2 -4.12 16.40 -7.66
N ASN A 3 -3.13 17.19 -8.13
CA ASN A 3 -1.71 16.91 -7.87
C ASN A 3 -1.32 16.97 -6.40
N GLN A 4 -1.84 17.93 -5.63
CA GLN A 4 -1.56 18.05 -4.20
C GLN A 4 -2.10 16.87 -3.39
N LEU A 5 -3.27 16.33 -3.79
CA LEU A 5 -3.82 15.14 -3.16
C LEU A 5 -2.97 13.90 -3.47
N ARG A 6 -2.55 13.72 -4.74
CA ARG A 6 -1.65 12.62 -5.13
C ARG A 6 -0.33 12.64 -4.35
N GLU A 7 0.25 13.83 -4.20
CA GLU A 7 1.48 14.03 -3.43
C GLU A 7 1.29 13.62 -1.97
N LYS A 8 0.23 14.11 -1.32
CA LYS A 8 -0.09 13.75 0.07
C LYS A 8 -0.31 12.25 0.26
N ILE A 9 -0.99 11.60 -0.68
CA ILE A 9 -1.23 10.14 -0.65
C ILE A 9 0.11 9.38 -0.67
N ILE A 10 1.01 9.76 -1.58
CA ILE A 10 2.31 9.12 -1.73
C ILE A 10 3.19 9.40 -0.51
N GLU A 11 3.26 10.65 -0.04
CA GLU A 11 4.02 11.01 1.17
C GLU A 11 3.58 10.18 2.40
N ASN A 12 2.27 10.01 2.59
CA ASN A 12 1.74 9.17 3.68
C ASN A 12 2.13 7.70 3.53
N ALA A 13 2.06 7.17 2.30
CA ALA A 13 2.46 5.80 2.01
C ALA A 13 3.95 5.59 2.29
N LEU A 14 4.81 6.46 1.76
CA LEU A 14 6.26 6.40 1.96
C LEU A 14 6.64 6.51 3.44
N LYS A 15 6.03 7.45 4.18
CA LYS A 15 6.22 7.58 5.62
C LYS A 15 5.88 6.28 6.36
N THR A 16 4.84 5.57 5.92
CA THR A 16 4.45 4.29 6.50
C THR A 16 5.48 3.20 6.18
N LEU A 17 5.94 3.13 4.93
CA LEU A 17 7.01 2.21 4.51
C LEU A 17 8.30 2.45 5.31
N ASP A 18 8.68 3.71 5.54
CA ASP A 18 9.83 4.10 6.35
C ASP A 18 9.68 3.65 7.81
N GLN A 19 8.49 3.83 8.42
CA GLN A 19 8.21 3.37 9.78
C GLN A 19 8.39 1.86 9.93
N LEU A 20 8.01 1.11 8.88
CA LEU A 20 8.14 -0.35 8.82
C LEU A 20 9.54 -0.81 8.40
N LYS A 21 10.43 0.12 8.03
CA LYS A 21 11.74 -0.17 7.42
C LYS A 21 11.62 -1.07 6.18
N PHE A 22 10.54 -0.89 5.42
CA PHE A 22 10.31 -1.61 4.17
C PHE A 22 11.34 -1.15 3.13
N GLN A 23 11.86 -2.08 2.33
CA GLN A 23 12.81 -1.74 1.28
C GLN A 23 12.06 -1.41 0.00
N TYR A 24 12.37 -0.26 -0.60
CA TYR A 24 11.80 0.20 -1.86
C TYR A 24 12.74 1.19 -2.55
N GLU A 25 12.59 1.35 -3.86
CA GLU A 25 13.30 2.35 -4.65
C GLU A 25 12.70 3.74 -4.42
N ASN A 26 13.54 4.75 -4.14
CA ASN A 26 13.10 6.10 -3.78
C ASN A 26 13.83 7.16 -4.60
N THR A 27 13.86 6.97 -5.92
CA THR A 27 14.40 7.95 -6.88
C THR A 27 13.30 8.92 -7.32
N GLU A 28 13.68 10.08 -7.86
CA GLU A 28 12.69 11.04 -8.40
C GLU A 28 11.83 10.41 -9.51
N ASP A 29 12.43 9.59 -10.37
CA ASP A 29 11.74 8.86 -11.43
C ASP A 29 10.68 7.91 -10.86
N GLU A 30 11.01 7.20 -9.77
CA GLU A 30 10.09 6.30 -9.12
C GLU A 30 8.93 7.04 -8.43
N LEU A 31 9.24 8.18 -7.78
CA LEU A 31 8.21 9.04 -7.21
C LEU A 31 7.26 9.58 -8.28
N GLU A 32 7.78 9.93 -9.46
CA GLU A 32 6.94 10.35 -10.59
C GLU A 32 6.11 9.17 -11.13
N HIS A 33 6.70 7.97 -11.20
CA HIS A 33 5.99 6.75 -11.57
C HIS A 33 4.82 6.47 -10.62
N MET A 34 5.03 6.53 -9.30
CA MET A 34 3.99 6.38 -8.29
C MET A 34 2.85 7.39 -8.49
N LYS A 35 3.19 8.67 -8.75
CA LYS A 35 2.21 9.75 -8.98
C LYS A 35 1.34 9.50 -10.21
N LYS A 36 1.95 9.06 -11.31
CA LYS A 36 1.25 8.75 -12.57
C LYS A 36 0.44 7.46 -12.48
N GLY A 37 0.98 6.46 -11.80
CA GLY A 37 0.38 5.15 -11.60
C GLY A 37 -0.71 5.10 -10.55
N LEU A 38 -0.89 6.15 -9.74
CA LEU A 38 -1.95 6.20 -8.73
C LEU A 38 -3.33 6.20 -9.38
N TYR A 39 -4.12 5.17 -9.07
CA TYR A 39 -5.52 5.05 -9.51
C TYR A 39 -6.45 4.77 -8.33
N LEU A 40 -7.73 5.12 -8.49
CA LEU A 40 -8.79 4.90 -7.50
C LEU A 40 -9.66 3.72 -7.93
N GLU A 41 -9.96 2.83 -7.00
CA GLU A 41 -10.86 1.70 -7.21
C GLU A 41 -11.84 1.52 -6.05
N LYS A 42 -13.01 0.94 -6.33
CA LYS A 42 -13.99 0.52 -5.32
C LYS A 42 -14.25 -0.97 -5.50
N GLY A 43 -14.00 -1.76 -4.47
CA GLY A 43 -14.12 -3.22 -4.57
C GLY A 43 -14.23 -3.92 -3.23
N LYS A 44 -14.50 -5.23 -3.26
CA LYS A 44 -14.35 -6.09 -2.09
C LYS A 44 -12.86 -6.29 -1.87
N MET A 45 -12.38 -5.78 -0.75
CA MET A 45 -10.96 -5.76 -0.41
C MET A 45 -10.57 -7.04 0.33
N TYR A 46 -9.27 -7.18 0.60
CA TYR A 46 -8.70 -8.37 1.24
C TYR A 46 -9.25 -8.61 2.65
N ASP A 47 -9.85 -7.62 3.32
CA ASP A 47 -10.50 -7.76 4.62
C ASP A 47 -11.98 -8.19 4.52
N GLY A 48 -12.46 -8.46 3.30
CA GLY A 48 -13.82 -8.87 3.00
C GLY A 48 -14.83 -7.72 2.90
N LYS A 49 -14.43 -6.48 3.18
CA LYS A 49 -15.30 -5.29 3.14
C LYS A 49 -15.22 -4.61 1.78
N VAL A 50 -16.28 -3.86 1.44
CA VAL A 50 -16.27 -3.00 0.25
C VAL A 50 -15.87 -1.59 0.66
N TRP A 51 -14.76 -1.10 0.15
CA TRP A 51 -14.31 0.28 0.36
C TRP A 51 -13.56 0.82 -0.87
N GLU A 52 -13.34 2.14 -0.88
CA GLU A 52 -12.61 2.84 -1.94
C GLU A 52 -11.14 2.96 -1.57
N SER A 53 -10.26 2.59 -2.48
CA SER A 53 -8.82 2.61 -2.25
C SER A 53 -8.06 3.23 -3.41
N TYR A 54 -7.00 3.96 -3.08
CA TYR A 54 -5.97 4.31 -4.04
C TYR A 54 -4.92 3.21 -4.08
N THR A 55 -4.46 2.86 -5.26
CA THR A 55 -3.38 1.90 -5.44
C THR A 55 -2.25 2.52 -6.25
N THR A 56 -1.01 2.32 -5.78
CA THR A 56 0.22 2.69 -6.50
C THR A 56 1.25 1.57 -6.36
N THR A 57 2.25 1.58 -7.24
CA THR A 57 3.29 0.56 -7.30
C THR A 57 4.59 1.11 -6.75
N VAL A 58 5.30 0.32 -5.94
CA VAL A 58 6.69 0.55 -5.57
C VAL A 58 7.53 -0.65 -5.98
N TYR A 59 8.78 -0.42 -6.37
CA TYR A 59 9.70 -1.51 -6.72
C TYR A 59 10.77 -1.71 -5.64
N HIS A 60 11.25 -2.95 -5.54
CA HIS A 60 12.42 -3.30 -4.77
C HIS A 60 13.12 -4.50 -5.42
N ASN A 61 14.45 -4.45 -5.53
CA ASN A 61 15.25 -5.54 -6.08
C ASN A 61 15.45 -6.66 -5.06
N VAL A 62 14.92 -7.85 -5.35
CA VAL A 62 15.13 -9.07 -4.58
C VAL A 62 16.04 -9.99 -5.40
N PHE A 63 17.26 -10.26 -4.93
CA PHE A 63 18.29 -10.98 -5.69
C PHE A 63 18.55 -10.39 -7.09
N ASP A 64 18.65 -9.06 -7.18
CA ASP A 64 18.82 -8.28 -8.43
C ASP A 64 17.66 -8.43 -9.43
N ILE A 65 16.51 -8.95 -8.98
CA ILE A 65 15.29 -9.03 -9.78
C ILE A 65 14.32 -7.96 -9.26
N PRO A 66 13.89 -7.00 -10.10
CA PRO A 66 12.93 -5.98 -9.69
C PRO A 66 11.60 -6.64 -9.38
N LYS A 67 11.16 -6.48 -8.13
CA LYS A 67 9.87 -6.95 -7.65
C LYS A 67 8.95 -5.77 -7.41
N ALA A 68 7.76 -5.84 -8.00
CA ALA A 68 6.71 -4.86 -7.79
C ALA A 68 5.91 -5.20 -6.52
N TYR A 69 5.55 -4.17 -5.78
CA TYR A 69 4.64 -4.23 -4.64
C TYR A 69 3.57 -3.18 -4.83
N TYR A 70 2.32 -3.52 -4.52
CA TYR A 70 1.19 -2.60 -4.71
C TYR A 70 0.73 -2.08 -3.35
N CYS A 71 0.88 -0.79 -3.13
CA CYS A 71 0.44 -0.10 -1.93
C CYS A 71 -1.05 0.19 -2.02
N ILE A 72 -1.85 -0.40 -1.12
CA ILE A 72 -3.30 -0.21 -1.02
C ILE A 72 -3.58 0.83 0.06
N ILE A 73 -4.12 1.98 -0.35
CA ILE A 73 -4.31 3.16 0.49
C ILE A 73 -5.79 3.47 0.60
N ASP A 74 -6.30 3.59 1.83
CA ASP A 74 -7.69 3.95 2.09
C ASP A 74 -8.00 5.36 1.58
N ALA A 75 -9.01 5.49 0.71
CA ALA A 75 -9.33 6.75 0.06
C ALA A 75 -9.98 7.78 1.02
N GLU A 76 -10.59 7.33 2.11
CA GLU A 76 -11.20 8.20 3.12
C GLU A 76 -10.14 8.74 4.08
N THR A 77 -9.24 7.89 4.54
CA THR A 77 -8.25 8.22 5.58
C THR A 77 -6.87 8.58 5.03
N LEU A 78 -6.60 8.29 3.76
CA LEU A 78 -5.29 8.41 3.10
C LEU A 78 -4.18 7.61 3.80
N GLN A 79 -4.57 6.54 4.49
CA GLN A 79 -3.69 5.68 5.26
C GLN A 79 -3.36 4.41 4.46
N LEU A 80 -2.08 4.02 4.43
CA LEU A 80 -1.64 2.77 3.80
C LEU A 80 -2.18 1.58 4.61
N LYS A 81 -3.10 0.80 4.06
CA LYS A 81 -3.72 -0.34 4.77
C LYS A 81 -3.03 -1.65 4.46
N GLY A 82 -2.48 -1.81 3.25
CA GLY A 82 -1.84 -3.05 2.86
C GLY A 82 -0.77 -2.87 1.79
N ILE A 83 0.13 -3.84 1.72
CA ILE A 83 1.11 -4.01 0.64
C ILE A 83 0.80 -5.35 -0.01
N MET A 84 0.27 -5.33 -1.23
CA MET A 84 -0.04 -6.53 -1.99
C MET A 84 1.20 -7.05 -2.71
N GLU A 85 1.40 -8.35 -2.59
CA GLU A 85 2.45 -9.15 -3.24
C GLU A 85 1.82 -10.40 -3.88
N ASP A 86 2.62 -11.18 -4.62
CA ASP A 86 2.14 -12.33 -5.41
C ASP A 86 1.31 -13.34 -4.63
N LEU A 87 1.63 -13.52 -3.35
CA LEU A 87 1.02 -14.54 -2.49
C LEU A 87 -0.06 -14.00 -1.56
N GLY A 88 -0.32 -12.69 -1.54
CA GLY A 88 -1.32 -12.10 -0.67
C GLY A 88 -1.05 -10.65 -0.30
N VAL A 89 -1.61 -10.23 0.83
CA VAL A 89 -1.51 -8.86 1.30
C VAL A 89 -0.84 -8.82 2.67
N GLN A 90 0.16 -7.96 2.83
CA GLN A 90 0.69 -7.58 4.12
C GLN A 90 -0.15 -6.42 4.67
N GLU A 91 -1.10 -6.72 5.53
CA GLU A 91 -1.91 -5.71 6.22
C GLU A 91 -1.05 -4.95 7.23
N ILE A 92 -1.13 -3.63 7.23
CA ILE A 92 -0.36 -2.76 8.13
C ILE A 92 -1.04 -2.70 9.51
N ILE A 93 -0.26 -2.95 10.56
CA ILE A 93 -0.71 -2.82 11.95
C ILE A 93 -0.29 -1.46 12.50
N TYR A 94 -1.27 -0.69 12.97
CA TYR A 94 -1.06 0.61 13.60
C TYR A 94 -1.25 0.53 15.11
N ASP A 95 -0.45 1.30 15.86
CA ASP A 95 -0.71 1.53 17.27
C ASP A 95 -1.80 2.60 17.49
N LYS A 96 -2.09 2.88 18.77
CA LYS A 96 -3.11 3.87 19.17
C LYS A 96 -2.75 5.31 18.78
N GLU A 97 -1.48 5.58 18.48
CA GLU A 97 -0.99 6.89 18.06
C GLU A 97 -0.97 7.03 16.53
N GLY A 98 -1.36 5.97 15.80
CA GLY A 98 -1.40 5.95 14.35
C GLY A 98 -0.04 5.67 13.70
N LYS A 99 0.94 5.16 14.45
CA LYS A 99 2.24 4.75 13.92
C LYS A 99 2.19 3.28 13.47
N ALA A 100 2.72 3.01 12.28
CA ALA A 100 2.85 1.64 11.79
C ALA A 100 3.92 0.89 12.59
N THR A 101 3.56 -0.27 13.13
CA THR A 101 4.39 -1.06 14.06
C THR A 101 4.78 -2.42 13.50
N GLY A 102 4.12 -2.88 12.45
CA GLY A 102 4.40 -4.15 11.80
C GLY A 102 3.38 -4.47 10.72
N THR A 103 3.45 -5.70 10.21
CA THR A 103 2.51 -6.23 9.23
C THR A 103 1.97 -7.59 9.63
N LYS A 104 0.80 -7.94 9.10
CA LYS A 104 0.21 -9.28 9.19
C LYS A 104 -0.09 -9.77 7.77
N PHE A 105 0.39 -10.95 7.44
CA PHE A 105 0.13 -11.55 6.13
C PHE A 105 -1.28 -12.14 6.04
N ILE A 106 -1.97 -11.86 4.93
CA ILE A 106 -3.31 -12.34 4.59
C ILE A 106 -3.22 -13.05 3.23
N SER A 107 -3.48 -14.35 3.24
CA SER A 107 -3.49 -15.16 2.02
C SER A 107 -4.82 -15.00 1.25
N PRO A 108 -4.79 -14.87 -0.09
CA PRO A 108 -5.97 -14.74 -0.92
C PRO A 108 -6.81 -16.02 -0.97
N SER A 109 -6.25 -17.17 -0.56
CA SER A 109 -6.95 -18.46 -0.53
C SER A 109 -7.78 -18.70 0.73
N PHE A 110 -7.79 -17.74 1.68
CA PHE A 110 -8.71 -17.76 2.82
C PHE A 110 -9.86 -16.77 2.56
N PRO A 111 -10.96 -17.18 1.91
CA PRO A 111 -12.12 -16.33 1.79
C PRO A 111 -12.67 -16.03 3.19
N TYR A 112 -12.78 -14.74 3.52
CA TYR A 112 -13.38 -14.21 4.75
C TYR A 112 -14.87 -14.58 4.91
N ASP A 113 -15.47 -15.22 3.91
CA ASP A 113 -16.87 -15.68 3.92
C ASP A 113 -17.14 -16.85 4.91
N LYS A 114 -16.20 -17.19 5.81
CA LYS A 114 -16.33 -18.31 6.77
C LYS A 114 -15.96 -17.98 8.23
N GLN A 115 -15.87 -16.73 8.64
CA GLN A 115 -15.73 -16.37 10.07
C GLN A 115 -17.04 -15.84 10.65
#